data_AF-A0A7D8UJ84-F1
#
_entry.id   AF-A0A7D8UJ84-F1
#
_cell.length_a   1.000
_cell.length_b   1.000
_cell.length_c   1.000
_cell.angle_alpha   90.00
_cell.angle_beta   90.00
_cell.angle_gamma   90.00
#
_symmetry.space_group_name_H-M   'P 1'
#
loop_
_entity.id
_entity.type
_entity.pdbx_description
1 polymer ?
#
loop_
_entity_poly.entity_id
_entity_poly.type
_entity_poly.pdbx_seq_one_letter_code
_entity_poly.pdbx_strand_id
1 'polypeptide(L)'
;MLGVPPPGPPSEPALPPEARLWRALAQGEDAFDPYALIAHGEGALLPGTHDGAIEVWTEGELAALHALDRFARRQDSAGLRERIASAVRWHLAEIQPDNATNRPWAIHVFVRAGVVDGAIEALMHAQTMLHNCRVSLGHADRFSACLLEDAARALEEDEGVRRG
;
A
#
# COMPACT_ATOMS: atom_id res chain seq x y z
N MET A 1 5.81 43.51 32.48
CA MET A 1 6.51 42.32 31.94
C MET A 1 5.45 41.31 31.53
N LEU A 2 5.23 41.13 30.22
CA LEU A 2 4.32 40.12 29.68
C LEU A 2 5.08 38.79 29.59
N GLY A 3 4.88 37.92 30.58
CA GLY A 3 5.52 36.61 30.68
C GLY A 3 4.80 35.56 29.84
N VAL A 4 4.92 35.65 28.52
CA VAL A 4 4.54 34.53 27.64
C VAL A 4 5.74 33.58 27.60
N PRO A 5 5.62 32.34 28.11
CA PRO A 5 6.70 31.36 27.98
C PRO A 5 6.97 31.11 26.49
N PRO A 6 8.23 30.86 26.10
CA PRO A 6 8.55 30.55 24.72
C PRO A 6 7.73 29.33 24.26
N PRO A 7 7.29 29.31 22.98
CA PRO A 7 6.58 28.14 22.45
C PRO A 7 7.44 26.91 22.68
N GLY A 8 6.81 25.83 23.15
CA GLY A 8 7.48 24.55 23.27
C GLY A 8 8.07 24.11 21.94
N PRO A 9 9.05 23.19 21.95
CA PRO A 9 9.57 22.64 20.70
C PRO A 9 8.39 22.11 19.86
N PRO A 10 8.40 22.32 18.53
CA PRO A 10 7.35 21.79 17.69
C PRO A 10 7.26 20.28 17.93
N SER A 11 6.07 19.80 18.26
CA SER A 11 5.79 18.37 18.33
C SER A 11 6.17 17.76 16.99
N GLU A 12 6.99 16.71 16.99
CA GLU A 12 7.27 15.96 15.77
C GLU A 12 5.93 15.57 15.12
N PRO A 13 5.76 15.83 13.82
CA PRO A 13 4.52 15.47 13.15
C PRO A 13 4.34 13.95 13.29
N ALA A 14 3.14 13.55 13.71
CA ALA A 14 2.80 12.14 13.78
C ALA A 14 3.03 11.51 12.41
N LEU A 15 3.64 10.31 12.40
CA LEU A 15 3.80 9.58 11.15
C LEU A 15 2.44 9.35 10.48
N PRO A 16 2.37 9.45 9.14
CA PRO A 16 1.15 9.13 8.43
C PRO A 16 0.80 7.63 8.57
N PRO A 17 -0.47 7.24 8.41
CA PRO A 17 -0.94 5.89 8.71
C PRO A 17 -0.15 4.76 8.01
N GLU A 18 0.14 4.90 6.72
CA GLU A 18 0.92 3.95 5.94
C GLU A 18 2.34 3.78 6.47
N ALA A 19 3.00 4.87 6.89
CA ALA A 19 4.32 4.80 7.49
C ALA A 19 4.30 4.08 8.85
N ARG A 20 3.20 4.22 9.62
CA ARG A 20 3.01 3.49 10.87
C ARG A 20 2.79 2.00 10.64
N LEU A 21 2.04 1.61 9.60
CA LEU A 21 1.89 0.21 9.19
C LEU A 21 3.26 -0.42 8.86
N TRP A 22 4.05 0.25 8.02
CA TRP A 22 5.39 -0.21 7.66
C TRP A 22 6.35 -0.27 8.85
N ARG A 23 6.26 0.69 9.77
CA ARG A 23 7.03 0.67 11.01
C ARG A 23 6.70 -0.56 11.86
N ALA A 24 5.42 -0.86 12.07
CA ALA A 24 4.99 -2.04 12.82
C ALA A 24 5.49 -3.34 12.16
N LEU A 25 5.43 -3.44 10.82
CA LEU A 25 5.98 -4.58 10.09
C LEU A 25 7.50 -4.73 10.27
N ALA A 26 8.23 -3.62 10.23
CA ALA A 26 9.68 -3.58 10.41
C ALA A 26 10.12 -3.91 11.83
N GLN A 27 9.29 -3.57 12.83
CA GLN A 27 9.52 -3.89 14.23
C GLN A 27 9.10 -5.33 14.60
N GLY A 28 8.42 -6.04 13.70
CA GLY A 28 7.95 -7.40 13.95
C GLY A 28 6.79 -7.44 14.96
N GLU A 29 5.93 -6.42 14.97
CA GLU A 29 4.79 -6.38 15.88
C GLU A 29 3.66 -7.31 15.39
N ASP A 30 3.75 -8.59 15.74
CA ASP A 30 2.81 -9.62 15.28
C ASP A 30 1.35 -9.37 15.73
N ALA A 31 1.18 -8.74 16.90
CA ALA A 31 -0.12 -8.41 17.48
C ALA A 31 -0.66 -7.04 17.06
N PHE A 32 -0.01 -6.34 16.12
CA PHE A 32 -0.49 -5.06 15.62
C PHE A 32 -1.81 -5.23 14.87
N ASP A 33 -2.82 -4.43 15.20
CA ASP A 33 -4.10 -4.40 14.48
C ASP A 33 -4.07 -3.34 13.37
N PRO A 34 -4.02 -3.71 12.08
CA PRO A 34 -4.03 -2.75 10.98
C PRO A 34 -5.27 -1.86 10.95
N TYR A 35 -6.41 -2.35 11.44
CA TYR A 35 -7.66 -1.59 11.49
C TYR A 35 -7.61 -0.39 12.45
N ALA A 36 -6.63 -0.34 13.35
CA ALA A 36 -6.37 0.87 14.13
C ALA A 36 -5.91 2.07 13.26
N LEU A 37 -5.50 1.82 12.00
CA LEU A 37 -4.97 2.82 11.08
C LEU A 37 -5.74 2.95 9.76
N ILE A 38 -6.47 1.91 9.36
CA ILE A 38 -7.22 1.91 8.09
C ILE A 38 -8.73 1.97 8.35
N ALA A 39 -9.47 2.49 7.38
CA ALA A 39 -10.92 2.47 7.43
C ALA A 39 -11.49 1.05 7.28
N HIS A 40 -12.52 0.79 8.09
CA HIS A 40 -13.38 -0.38 7.96
C HIS A 40 -14.33 -0.22 6.77
N GLY A 41 -14.77 -1.35 6.21
CA GLY A 41 -15.77 -1.39 5.15
C GLY A 41 -15.20 -1.29 3.73
N GLU A 42 -16.08 -0.97 2.77
CA GLU A 42 -15.72 -0.82 1.36
C GLU A 42 -15.12 0.56 1.07
N GLY A 43 -14.24 0.61 0.07
CA GLY A 43 -13.63 1.86 -0.41
C GLY A 43 -12.16 2.03 -0.03
N ALA A 44 -11.71 3.29 -0.03
CA ALA A 44 -10.36 3.73 0.32
C ALA A 44 -9.91 3.20 1.70
N LEU A 45 -8.62 2.88 1.84
CA LEU A 45 -8.03 2.47 3.11
C LEU A 45 -7.81 3.67 4.03
N LEU A 46 -7.45 4.83 3.49
CA LEU A 46 -7.13 6.06 4.22
C LEU A 46 -8.06 7.21 3.80
N PRO A 47 -9.39 7.09 4.02
CA PRO A 47 -10.32 8.16 3.70
C PRO A 47 -10.03 9.39 4.57
N GLY A 48 -9.88 10.55 3.94
CA GLY A 48 -9.74 11.82 4.66
C GLY A 48 -8.32 12.32 4.85
N THR A 49 -7.29 11.61 4.41
CA THR A 49 -5.90 12.14 4.36
C THR A 49 -5.65 13.01 3.11
N HIS A 50 -6.63 13.84 2.74
CA HIS A 50 -6.64 14.64 1.49
C HIS A 50 -5.95 16.00 1.62
N ASP A 51 -5.19 16.25 2.68
CA ASP A 51 -4.50 17.54 2.89
C ASP A 51 -3.31 17.75 1.93
N GLY A 52 -3.09 16.82 0.98
CA GLY A 52 -2.02 16.85 -0.02
C GLY A 52 -2.51 16.66 -1.45
N ALA A 53 -1.55 16.65 -2.39
CA ALA A 53 -1.84 16.37 -3.80
C ALA A 53 -2.40 14.94 -3.97
N ILE A 54 -3.27 14.74 -4.97
CA ILE A 54 -3.91 13.44 -5.22
C ILE A 54 -2.88 12.33 -5.39
N GLU A 55 -1.69 12.66 -5.89
CA GLU A 55 -0.59 11.73 -6.09
C GLU A 55 0.04 11.25 -4.80
N VAL A 56 0.14 12.14 -3.80
CA VAL A 56 0.65 11.78 -2.46
C VAL A 56 -0.35 10.90 -1.74
N TRP A 57 -1.64 11.24 -1.83
CA TRP A 57 -2.69 10.41 -1.24
C TRP A 57 -2.76 9.03 -1.91
N THR A 58 -2.73 8.99 -3.26
CA THR A 58 -2.72 7.72 -4.01
C THR A 58 -1.52 6.86 -3.66
N GLU A 59 -0.32 7.46 -3.51
CA GLU A 59 0.85 6.73 -3.02
C GLU A 59 0.61 6.16 -1.61
N GLY A 60 0.05 6.96 -0.70
CA GLY A 60 -0.27 6.54 0.67
C GLY A 60 -1.24 5.35 0.71
N GLU A 61 -2.31 5.41 -0.09
CA GLU A 61 -3.28 4.31 -0.25
C GLU A 61 -2.60 3.02 -0.74
N LEU A 62 -1.78 3.11 -1.80
CA LEU A 62 -1.08 1.94 -2.34
C LEU A 62 -0.02 1.40 -1.38
N ALA A 63 0.69 2.28 -0.66
CA ALA A 63 1.67 1.89 0.35
C ALA A 63 0.98 1.18 1.54
N ALA A 64 -0.19 1.65 1.96
CA ALA A 64 -1.02 0.99 2.97
C ALA A 64 -1.53 -0.37 2.48
N LEU A 65 -2.01 -0.46 1.23
CA LEU A 65 -2.46 -1.70 0.62
C LEU A 65 -1.34 -2.76 0.58
N HIS A 66 -0.11 -2.34 0.26
CA HIS A 66 1.06 -3.21 0.26
C HIS A 66 1.34 -3.74 1.68
N ALA A 67 1.36 -2.86 2.67
CA ALA A 67 1.56 -3.28 4.07
C ALA A 67 0.43 -4.20 4.56
N LEU A 68 -0.81 -3.95 4.14
CA LEU A 68 -1.97 -4.74 4.53
C LEU A 68 -1.87 -6.19 4.04
N ASP A 69 -1.38 -6.41 2.81
CA ASP A 69 -1.11 -7.77 2.30
C ASP A 69 -0.07 -8.50 3.16
N ARG A 70 0.95 -7.80 3.66
CA ARG A 70 1.94 -8.39 4.59
C ARG A 70 1.31 -8.78 5.91
N PHE A 71 0.46 -7.94 6.50
CA PHE A 71 -0.28 -8.31 7.71
C PHE A 71 -1.24 -9.47 7.48
N ALA A 72 -1.99 -9.46 6.37
CA ALA A 72 -2.93 -10.53 6.02
C ALA A 72 -2.23 -11.89 5.94
N ARG A 73 -1.00 -11.94 5.42
CA ARG A 73 -0.16 -13.14 5.35
C ARG A 73 0.38 -13.53 6.73
N ARG A 74 1.01 -12.61 7.46
CA ARG A 74 1.62 -12.91 8.77
C ARG A 74 0.58 -13.39 9.80
N GLN A 75 -0.62 -12.84 9.75
CA GLN A 75 -1.70 -13.13 10.69
C GLN A 75 -2.68 -14.20 10.18
N ASP A 76 -2.47 -14.73 8.97
CA ASP A 76 -3.43 -15.57 8.26
C ASP A 76 -4.89 -15.06 8.31
N SER A 77 -5.06 -13.75 8.14
CA SER A 77 -6.33 -13.09 8.40
C SER A 77 -7.22 -13.05 7.15
N ALA A 78 -8.29 -13.83 7.15
CA ALA A 78 -9.33 -13.79 6.11
C ALA A 78 -9.98 -12.41 5.99
N GLY A 79 -10.23 -11.74 7.12
CA GLY A 79 -10.82 -10.39 7.13
C GLY A 79 -9.92 -9.36 6.46
N LEU A 80 -8.59 -9.45 6.64
CA LEU A 80 -7.66 -8.57 5.92
C LEU A 80 -7.63 -8.89 4.42
N ARG A 81 -7.69 -10.17 4.03
CA ARG A 81 -7.78 -10.57 2.61
C ARG A 81 -9.04 -10.02 1.94
N GLU A 82 -10.19 -10.08 2.61
CA GLU A 82 -11.43 -9.48 2.13
C GLU A 82 -11.33 -7.96 2.00
N ARG A 83 -10.71 -7.30 2.98
CA ARG A 83 -10.49 -5.85 2.95
C ARG A 83 -9.57 -5.42 1.81
N ILE A 84 -8.51 -6.18 1.54
CA ILE A 84 -7.61 -5.99 0.39
C ILE A 84 -8.38 -6.11 -0.91
N ALA A 85 -9.17 -7.17 -1.09
CA ALA A 85 -9.97 -7.35 -2.30
C ALA A 85 -10.96 -6.19 -2.51
N SER A 86 -11.56 -5.69 -1.43
CA SER A 86 -12.43 -4.51 -1.48
C SER A 86 -11.68 -3.23 -1.87
N ALA A 87 -10.48 -3.00 -1.31
CA ALA A 87 -9.62 -1.87 -1.67
C ALA A 87 -9.21 -1.92 -3.14
N VAL A 88 -8.85 -3.10 -3.66
CA VAL A 88 -8.49 -3.30 -5.07
C VAL A 88 -9.64 -2.91 -5.99
N ARG A 89 -10.85 -3.41 -5.73
CA ARG A 89 -12.04 -3.04 -6.53
C ARG A 89 -12.27 -1.53 -6.55
N TRP A 90 -12.13 -0.89 -5.40
CA TRP A 90 -12.27 0.57 -5.30
C TRP A 90 -11.15 1.30 -6.06
N HIS A 91 -9.90 0.88 -5.95
CA HIS A 91 -8.79 1.45 -6.72
C HIS A 91 -9.04 1.36 -8.22
N LEU A 92 -9.51 0.22 -8.72
CA LEU A 92 -9.80 0.03 -10.14
C LEU A 92 -10.97 0.90 -10.62
N ALA A 93 -11.93 1.21 -9.75
CA ALA A 93 -13.07 2.06 -10.07
C ALA A 93 -12.74 3.56 -10.00
N GLU A 94 -11.95 3.98 -9.01
CA GLU A 94 -11.81 5.40 -8.63
C GLU A 94 -10.41 5.99 -8.89
N ILE A 95 -9.38 5.17 -9.07
CA ILE A 95 -7.98 5.62 -9.14
C ILE A 95 -7.31 5.14 -10.43
N GLN A 96 -6.80 6.09 -11.21
CA GLN A 96 -5.98 5.77 -12.36
C GLN A 96 -4.54 5.38 -11.93
N PRO A 97 -3.93 4.37 -12.55
CA PRO A 97 -2.60 3.86 -12.18
C PRO A 97 -1.44 4.86 -12.42
N ASP A 98 -1.68 5.94 -13.17
CA ASP A 98 -0.74 7.04 -13.43
C ASP A 98 -0.87 8.19 -12.43
N ASN A 99 -1.86 8.15 -11.54
CA ASN A 99 -2.04 9.17 -10.52
C ASN A 99 -1.06 9.03 -9.34
N ALA A 100 -0.13 8.07 -9.32
CA ALA A 100 0.84 7.92 -8.22
C ALA A 100 2.23 8.47 -8.59
N THR A 101 3.14 8.56 -7.61
CA THR A 101 4.54 9.01 -7.75
C THR A 101 5.46 8.04 -8.52
N ASN A 102 4.92 7.25 -9.44
CA ASN A 102 5.62 6.22 -10.22
C ASN A 102 6.25 5.10 -9.37
N ARG A 103 5.76 4.85 -8.15
CA ARG A 103 6.24 3.73 -7.31
C ARG A 103 5.30 2.51 -7.43
N PRO A 104 5.82 1.28 -7.59
CA PRO A 104 5.01 0.09 -7.82
C PRO A 104 4.47 -0.53 -6.52
N TRP A 105 3.99 0.29 -5.59
CA TRP A 105 3.40 -0.17 -4.34
C TRP A 105 2.22 -1.12 -4.58
N ALA A 106 2.17 -2.24 -3.86
CA ALA A 106 1.10 -3.24 -3.94
C ALA A 106 0.88 -3.87 -5.33
N ILE A 107 1.84 -3.76 -6.27
CA ILE A 107 1.70 -4.32 -7.62
C ILE A 107 1.29 -5.80 -7.63
N HIS A 108 1.82 -6.62 -6.71
CA HIS A 108 1.48 -8.04 -6.60
C HIS A 108 0.02 -8.30 -6.26
N VAL A 109 -0.62 -7.38 -5.52
CA VAL A 109 -2.03 -7.49 -5.15
C VAL A 109 -2.90 -7.38 -6.40
N PHE A 110 -2.59 -6.45 -7.30
CA PHE A 110 -3.28 -6.30 -8.58
C PHE A 110 -2.98 -7.45 -9.55
N VAL A 111 -1.73 -7.93 -9.58
CA VAL A 111 -1.39 -9.16 -10.33
C VAL A 111 -2.21 -10.34 -9.84
N ARG A 112 -2.33 -10.53 -8.52
CA ARG A 112 -3.13 -11.61 -7.94
C ARG A 112 -4.60 -11.49 -8.30
N ALA A 113 -5.20 -10.31 -8.15
CA ALA A 113 -6.59 -10.08 -8.55
C ALA A 113 -6.83 -10.39 -10.04
N GLY A 114 -5.88 -10.06 -10.90
CA GLY A 114 -5.96 -10.35 -12.32
C GLY A 114 -5.82 -11.84 -12.67
N VAL A 115 -4.87 -12.53 -12.05
CA VAL A 115 -4.57 -13.95 -12.36
C VAL A 115 -5.53 -14.90 -11.65
N VAL A 116 -5.89 -14.62 -10.41
CA VAL A 116 -6.68 -15.51 -9.55
C VAL A 116 -8.17 -15.21 -9.68
N ASP A 117 -8.55 -13.94 -9.60
CA ASP A 117 -9.97 -13.53 -9.60
C ASP A 117 -10.48 -13.19 -11.01
N GLY A 118 -9.59 -13.15 -12.01
CA GLY A 118 -9.93 -12.87 -13.40
C GLY A 118 -10.21 -11.39 -13.71
N ALA A 119 -9.82 -10.47 -12.82
CA ALA A 119 -9.99 -9.03 -13.01
C ALA A 119 -8.94 -8.48 -14.01
N ILE A 120 -9.25 -8.55 -15.32
CA ILE A 120 -8.31 -8.19 -16.40
C ILE A 120 -7.78 -6.77 -16.25
N GLU A 121 -8.63 -5.83 -15.83
CA GLU A 121 -8.29 -4.45 -15.55
C GLU A 121 -7.20 -4.32 -14.47
N ALA A 122 -7.13 -5.25 -13.51
CA ALA A 122 -6.08 -5.29 -12.49
C ALA A 122 -4.72 -5.62 -13.09
N LEU A 123 -4.65 -6.48 -14.12
CA LEU A 123 -3.40 -6.74 -14.85
C LEU A 123 -2.93 -5.50 -15.61
N MET A 124 -3.86 -4.77 -16.26
CA MET A 124 -3.52 -3.53 -16.95
C MET A 124 -3.04 -2.46 -15.95
N HIS A 125 -3.68 -2.38 -14.78
CA HIS A 125 -3.25 -1.50 -13.69
C HIS A 125 -1.81 -1.85 -13.26
N ALA A 126 -1.53 -3.11 -12.95
CA ALA A 126 -0.20 -3.59 -12.56
C ALA A 126 0.87 -3.35 -13.64
N GLN A 127 0.55 -3.60 -14.91
CA GLN A 127 1.46 -3.33 -16.04
C GLN A 127 1.79 -1.83 -16.14
N THR A 128 0.81 -0.97 -15.92
CA THR A 128 1.00 0.48 -15.94
C THR A 128 1.92 0.93 -14.80
N MET A 129 1.71 0.41 -13.59
CA MET A 129 2.61 0.69 -12.44
C MET A 129 4.05 0.28 -12.72
N LEU A 130 4.25 -0.91 -13.33
CA LEU A 130 5.59 -1.40 -13.71
C LEU A 130 6.24 -0.55 -14.80
N HIS A 131 5.45 -0.07 -15.76
CA HIS A 131 5.93 0.84 -16.80
C HIS A 131 6.37 2.18 -16.19
N ASN A 132 5.49 2.77 -15.37
CA ASN A 132 5.68 4.07 -14.74
C ASN A 132 6.96 4.13 -13.89
N CYS A 133 7.24 3.09 -13.10
CA CYS A 133 8.44 3.07 -12.24
C CYS A 133 9.77 2.98 -13.02
N ARG A 134 9.71 2.71 -14.33
CA ARG A 134 10.88 2.59 -15.20
C ARG A 134 11.01 3.73 -16.20
N VAL A 135 9.95 4.52 -16.43
CA VAL A 135 9.88 5.44 -17.58
C VAL A 135 10.99 6.49 -17.56
N SER A 136 11.35 7.01 -16.39
CA SER A 136 12.34 8.10 -16.26
C SER A 136 13.80 7.64 -16.37
N LEU A 137 14.12 6.41 -15.93
CA LEU A 137 15.50 5.91 -15.85
C LEU A 137 15.78 4.74 -16.82
N GLY A 138 14.78 4.21 -17.51
CA GLY A 138 14.84 2.96 -18.27
C GLY A 138 14.84 1.68 -17.40
N HIS A 139 15.03 1.85 -16.09
CA HIS A 139 15.00 0.81 -15.07
C HIS A 139 14.31 1.35 -13.80
N ALA A 140 13.93 0.47 -12.87
CA ALA A 140 13.41 0.88 -11.58
C ALA A 140 14.52 1.55 -10.75
N ASP A 141 14.21 2.63 -10.04
CA ASP A 141 15.12 3.17 -9.03
C ASP A 141 15.32 2.14 -7.88
N ARG A 142 16.28 2.41 -6.99
CA ARG A 142 16.61 1.47 -5.89
C ARG A 142 15.43 1.15 -4.99
N PHE A 143 14.61 2.15 -4.65
CA PHE A 143 13.46 1.95 -3.78
C PHE A 143 12.37 1.15 -4.50
N SER A 144 12.04 1.54 -5.74
CA SER A 144 11.11 0.80 -6.59
C SER A 144 11.55 -0.66 -6.82
N ALA A 145 12.86 -0.92 -6.96
CA ALA A 145 13.40 -2.28 -7.05
C ALA A 145 13.18 -3.09 -5.77
N CYS A 146 13.31 -2.48 -4.58
CA CYS A 146 12.97 -3.14 -3.32
C CYS A 146 11.48 -3.49 -3.24
N LEU A 147 10.59 -2.62 -3.71
CA LEU A 147 9.16 -2.90 -3.76
C LEU A 147 8.83 -4.06 -4.70
N LEU A 148 9.47 -4.09 -5.88
CA LEU A 148 9.30 -5.17 -6.86
C LEU A 148 9.83 -6.51 -6.35
N GLU A 149 10.98 -6.51 -5.66
CA GLU A 149 11.54 -7.70 -5.02
C GLU A 149 10.60 -8.24 -3.93
N ASP A 150 10.06 -7.36 -3.08
CA ASP A 150 9.09 -7.73 -2.06
C ASP A 150 7.82 -8.31 -2.70
N ALA A 151 7.27 -7.63 -3.71
CA ALA A 151 6.11 -8.08 -4.48
C ALA A 151 6.32 -9.44 -5.15
N ALA A 152 7.50 -9.68 -5.74
CA ALA A 152 7.84 -10.95 -6.38
C ALA A 152 7.81 -12.11 -5.36
N ARG A 153 8.43 -11.93 -4.19
CA ARG A 153 8.41 -12.93 -3.11
C ARG A 153 6.98 -13.26 -2.66
N ALA A 154 6.12 -12.25 -2.55
CA ALA A 154 4.72 -12.47 -2.20
C ALA A 154 3.98 -13.32 -3.24
N LEU A 155 4.29 -13.17 -4.53
CA LEU A 155 3.69 -14.00 -5.60
C LEU A 155 4.26 -15.42 -5.62
N GLU A 156 5.56 -15.59 -5.39
CA GLU A 156 6.21 -16.90 -5.30
C GLU A 156 5.64 -17.74 -4.15
N GLU A 157 5.37 -17.12 -2.99
CA GLU A 157 4.67 -17.75 -1.88
C GLU A 157 3.29 -18.28 -2.31
N ASP A 158 2.53 -17.52 -3.11
CA ASP A 158 1.20 -17.95 -3.59
C ASP A 158 1.27 -19.11 -4.59
N GLU A 159 2.34 -19.18 -5.39
CA GLU A 159 2.58 -20.33 -6.26
C GLU A 159 3.00 -21.57 -5.48
N GLY A 160 3.84 -21.39 -4.45
CA GLY A 160 4.25 -22.47 -3.55
C GLY A 160 3.04 -23.09 -2.83
N VAL A 161 2.11 -22.26 -2.35
CA VAL A 161 0.84 -22.70 -1.73
C VAL A 161 -0.05 -23.44 -2.73
N ARG A 162 -0.07 -23.05 -4.01
CA ARG A 162 -0.90 -23.71 -5.04
C ARG A 162 -0.35 -25.05 -5.54
N ARG A 163 0.93 -25.35 -5.31
CA ARG A 163 1.60 -26.58 -5.75
C ARG A 163 1.76 -27.64 -4.65
N GLY A 164 1.52 -27.29 -3.38
CA GLY A 164 1.55 -28.20 -2.23
C GLY A 164 0.18 -28.79 -1.92
#